data_AF-A0A2A4RL31-F1
#
_entry.id   AF-A0A2A4RL31-F1
#
_cell.length_a   1.000
_cell.length_b   1.000
_cell.length_c   1.000
_cell.angle_alpha   90.00
_cell.angle_beta   90.00
_cell.angle_gamma   90.00
#
_symmetry.space_group_name_H-M   'P 1'
#
loop_
_entity.id
_entity.type
_entity.pdbx_description
1 polymer ?
#
loop_
_entity_poly.entity_id
_entity_poly.type
_entity_poly.pdbx_seq_one_letter_code
_entity_poly.pdbx_strand_id
1 'polypeptide(L)'
;MIWEFNHCRSGRMHRWGLPMSSSTIGEFVYAPLSTQAKLGVVWEFCEREDTSKLKQVLEHKPARPLNPEILDFVNFTAKYNCTLQGLVLRMVLRSHKALETSPDVTLYKPKGDRPPGLSAARKRVLCLKDIWPARAGEIAKAASVSTSVLRTMAKAGLLKQFSAPLDPPFGRPNPDHDGR
;
A
#
# COMPACT_ATOMS: atom_id res chain seq x y z
N MET A 1 -26.40 12.56 4.70
CA MET A 1 -25.72 11.54 3.87
C MET A 1 -25.40 10.33 4.73
N ILE A 2 -26.28 9.33 4.67
CA ILE A 2 -26.08 7.98 5.18
C ILE A 2 -25.49 7.14 4.04
N TRP A 3 -24.71 6.13 4.37
CA TRP A 3 -23.98 5.34 3.39
C TRP A 3 -24.10 3.85 3.61
N GLU A 4 -24.31 3.06 2.56
CA GLU A 4 -24.49 1.61 2.65
C GLU A 4 -23.19 0.82 2.34
N PHE A 5 -22.73 0.05 3.32
CA PHE A 5 -21.47 -0.72 3.30
C PHE A 5 -21.72 -2.22 3.21
N ASN A 6 -21.10 -2.95 2.27
CA ASN A 6 -21.22 -4.40 2.21
C ASN A 6 -20.10 -5.13 2.98
N HIS A 7 -20.47 -5.86 4.03
CA HIS A 7 -19.53 -6.72 4.75
C HIS A 7 -19.45 -8.11 4.13
N CYS A 8 -18.23 -8.53 3.78
CA CYS A 8 -17.95 -9.83 3.17
C CYS A 8 -18.58 -11.06 3.88
N ARG A 9 -18.74 -11.09 5.22
CA ARG A 9 -19.36 -12.26 5.88
C ARG A 9 -20.87 -12.18 6.08
N SER A 10 -21.46 -10.99 6.14
CA SER A 10 -22.90 -10.84 6.44
C SER A 10 -23.73 -10.47 5.23
N GLY A 11 -23.12 -9.96 4.16
CA GLY A 11 -23.79 -9.58 2.92
C GLY A 11 -24.82 -8.46 3.00
N ARG A 12 -25.12 -8.01 4.22
CA ARG A 12 -26.03 -6.91 4.52
C ARG A 12 -25.31 -5.58 4.35
N MET A 13 -25.98 -4.65 3.70
CA MET A 13 -25.59 -3.26 3.69
C MET A 13 -25.82 -2.62 5.06
N HIS A 14 -24.81 -1.93 5.56
CA HIS A 14 -24.86 -1.21 6.84
C HIS A 14 -24.75 0.28 6.62
N ARG A 15 -25.60 1.02 7.33
CA ARG A 15 -25.71 2.48 7.26
C ARG A 15 -24.75 3.16 8.25
N TRP A 16 -23.89 4.06 7.77
CA TRP A 16 -22.92 4.82 8.59
C TRP A 16 -22.99 6.33 8.35
N GLY A 17 -22.52 7.11 9.33
CA GLY A 17 -22.34 8.55 9.19
C GLY A 17 -20.95 8.91 8.65
N LEU A 18 -20.88 9.88 7.75
CA LEU A 18 -19.63 10.41 7.19
C LEU A 18 -19.40 11.87 7.62
N PRO A 19 -18.14 12.30 7.82
CA PRO A 19 -17.80 13.72 7.82
C PRO A 19 -18.04 14.33 6.42
N MET A 20 -18.58 15.54 6.36
CA MET A 20 -19.26 16.12 5.18
C MET A 20 -18.43 16.32 3.89
N SER A 21 -17.10 16.13 3.86
CA SER A 21 -16.29 16.86 2.87
C SER A 21 -15.37 16.09 1.92
N SER A 22 -15.39 14.75 1.84
CA SER A 22 -14.47 14.10 0.87
C SER A 22 -14.81 12.70 0.34
N SER A 23 -15.93 12.08 0.73
CA SER A 23 -16.19 10.71 0.32
C SER A 23 -16.68 10.61 -1.12
N THR A 24 -16.24 9.59 -1.87
CA THR A 24 -16.73 9.30 -3.22
C THR A 24 -17.24 7.86 -3.34
N ILE A 25 -18.23 7.61 -4.20
CA ILE A 25 -18.64 6.23 -4.55
C ILE A 25 -17.41 5.43 -5.04
N GLY A 26 -17.31 4.18 -4.61
CA GLY A 26 -16.22 3.25 -4.87
C GLY A 26 -15.06 3.33 -3.88
N GLU A 27 -15.05 4.30 -2.98
CA GLU A 27 -13.95 4.50 -2.03
C GLU A 27 -13.85 3.40 -0.97
N PHE A 28 -12.63 3.11 -0.53
CA PHE A 28 -12.34 2.10 0.49
C PHE A 28 -12.28 2.73 1.87
N VAL A 29 -13.02 2.17 2.84
CA VAL A 29 -13.11 2.71 4.20
C VAL A 29 -13.06 1.63 5.26
N TYR A 30 -12.57 2.00 6.45
CA TYR A 30 -12.70 1.21 7.67
C TYR A 30 -13.89 1.70 8.50
N ALA A 31 -14.85 0.81 8.74
CA ALA A 31 -16.02 1.09 9.59
C ALA A 31 -16.03 0.21 10.86
N PRO A 32 -16.50 0.72 12.01
CA PRO A 32 -16.48 -0.01 13.27
C PRO A 32 -17.66 -0.97 13.39
N LEU A 33 -17.49 -2.24 13.02
CA LEU A 33 -18.51 -3.27 13.14
C LEU A 33 -18.42 -3.96 14.51
N SER A 34 -19.40 -3.67 15.38
CA SER A 34 -19.40 -4.11 16.78
C SER A 34 -18.11 -3.69 17.50
N THR A 35 -17.20 -4.62 17.78
CA THR A 35 -15.91 -4.42 18.46
C THR A 35 -14.72 -4.32 17.52
N GLN A 36 -14.88 -4.54 16.21
CA GLN A 36 -13.77 -4.58 15.25
C GLN A 36 -13.95 -3.60 14.09
N ALA A 37 -12.85 -2.97 13.67
CA ALA A 37 -12.80 -2.21 12.43
C ALA A 37 -12.73 -3.17 11.23
N LYS A 38 -13.60 -2.98 10.24
CA LYS A 38 -13.63 -3.82 9.03
C LYS A 38 -13.57 -2.97 7.77
N LEU A 39 -12.81 -3.47 6.80
CA LEU A 39 -12.68 -2.87 5.48
C LEU A 39 -13.94 -3.13 4.67
N GLY A 40 -14.33 -2.13 3.89
CA GLY A 40 -15.27 -2.31 2.79
C GLY A 40 -15.36 -1.05 1.96
N VAL A 41 -16.41 -1.01 1.15
CA VAL A 41 -16.51 -0.07 0.03
C VAL A 41 -17.77 0.74 0.16
N VAL A 42 -17.61 1.97 -0.29
CA VAL A 42 -18.63 2.95 -0.49
C VAL A 42 -19.37 2.57 -1.82
N TRP A 43 -20.43 1.74 -1.78
CA TRP A 43 -21.64 1.62 -2.68
C TRP A 43 -22.63 2.79 -3.12
N GLU A 44 -23.52 3.36 -2.26
CA GLU A 44 -24.36 4.56 -2.51
C GLU A 44 -24.48 5.58 -1.35
N PHE A 45 -24.79 6.85 -1.70
CA PHE A 45 -25.19 7.92 -0.75
C PHE A 45 -26.71 7.96 -0.60
N CYS A 46 -27.22 7.99 0.63
CA CYS A 46 -28.64 8.18 0.94
C CYS A 46 -28.84 9.41 1.83
N GLU A 47 -30.03 10.00 1.80
CA GLU A 47 -30.39 11.03 2.78
C GLU A 47 -30.65 10.44 4.16
N ARG A 48 -30.55 11.29 5.20
CA ARG A 48 -30.77 10.83 6.58
C ARG A 48 -32.24 10.90 6.92
N GLU A 49 -32.93 9.77 6.81
CA GLU A 49 -34.33 9.64 7.25
C GLU A 49 -34.44 9.32 8.75
N ASP A 50 -33.43 8.65 9.33
CA ASP A 50 -33.47 8.16 10.71
C ASP A 50 -32.79 9.09 11.73
N THR A 51 -33.47 9.31 12.87
CA THR A 51 -32.97 10.06 14.05
C THR A 51 -31.98 9.26 14.91
N SER A 52 -31.80 7.97 14.64
CA SER A 52 -30.88 7.10 15.39
C SER A 52 -29.41 7.52 15.21
N LYS A 53 -28.61 7.40 16.28
CA LYS A 53 -27.18 7.73 16.24
C LYS A 53 -26.42 6.67 15.43
N LEU A 54 -26.12 6.99 14.17
CA LEU A 54 -25.19 6.20 13.37
C LEU A 54 -23.77 6.39 13.87
N LYS A 55 -23.01 5.29 13.91
CA LYS A 55 -21.57 5.32 14.14
C LYS A 55 -20.88 5.96 12.93
N GLN A 56 -19.75 6.60 13.17
CA GLN A 56 -18.93 7.22 12.14
C GLN A 56 -17.92 6.23 11.54
N VAL A 57 -17.53 6.48 10.29
CA VAL A 57 -16.39 5.83 9.64
C VAL A 57 -15.09 6.20 10.35
N LEU A 58 -14.17 5.26 10.47
CA LEU A 58 -12.90 5.44 11.19
C LEU A 58 -11.80 6.03 10.31
N GLU A 59 -11.63 5.50 9.10
CA GLU A 59 -10.49 5.84 8.22
C GLU A 59 -10.87 5.64 6.75
N HIS A 60 -10.37 6.54 5.91
CA HIS A 60 -10.40 6.46 4.45
C HIS A 60 -9.07 5.90 3.94
N LYS A 61 -9.11 4.92 3.03
CA LYS A 61 -7.89 4.32 2.49
C LYS A 61 -7.31 5.11 1.32
N PRO A 62 -5.97 5.25 1.25
CA PRO A 62 -5.29 5.97 0.18
C PRO A 62 -5.19 5.11 -1.08
N ALA A 63 -6.33 4.60 -1.55
CA ALA A 63 -6.45 3.79 -2.75
C ALA A 63 -7.40 4.46 -3.74
N ARG A 64 -7.21 4.16 -5.04
CA ARG A 64 -8.13 4.63 -6.06
C ARG A 64 -9.53 4.06 -5.79
N PRO A 65 -10.60 4.88 -5.82
CA PRO A 65 -11.96 4.37 -5.75
C PRO A 65 -12.25 3.36 -6.87
N LEU A 66 -13.11 2.39 -6.59
CA LEU A 66 -13.63 1.49 -7.60
C LEU A 66 -14.45 2.26 -8.64
N ASN A 67 -14.30 1.87 -9.91
CA ASN A 67 -15.11 2.42 -10.99
C ASN A 67 -16.60 2.04 -10.75
N PRO A 68 -17.57 2.94 -10.93
CA PRO A 68 -19.00 2.62 -10.88
C PRO A 68 -19.38 1.37 -11.69
N GLU A 69 -18.79 1.16 -12.86
CA GLU A 69 -19.04 -0.04 -13.69
C GLU A 69 -18.71 -1.35 -12.95
N ILE A 70 -17.68 -1.36 -12.11
CA ILE A 70 -17.30 -2.52 -11.30
C ILE A 70 -18.34 -2.74 -10.18
N LEU A 71 -18.86 -1.66 -9.58
CA LEU A 71 -19.91 -1.76 -8.56
C LEU A 71 -21.19 -2.34 -9.17
N ASP A 72 -21.57 -1.88 -10.36
CA ASP A 72 -22.73 -2.41 -11.09
C ASP A 72 -22.53 -3.87 -11.46
N PHE A 73 -21.35 -4.25 -11.93
CA PHE A 73 -21.02 -5.64 -12.22
C PHE A 73 -21.11 -6.55 -10.99
N VAL A 74 -20.60 -6.09 -9.85
CA VAL A 74 -20.69 -6.81 -8.58
C VAL A 74 -22.14 -6.94 -8.14
N ASN A 75 -22.93 -5.86 -8.26
CA ASN A 75 -24.36 -5.87 -7.93
C ASN A 75 -25.13 -6.86 -8.81
N PHE A 76 -24.90 -6.82 -10.12
CA PHE A 76 -25.50 -7.74 -11.08
C PHE A 76 -25.14 -9.19 -10.76
N THR A 77 -23.86 -9.48 -10.56
CA THR A 77 -23.36 -10.84 -10.30
C THR A 77 -23.92 -11.39 -8.99
N ALA A 78 -24.01 -10.57 -7.95
CA ALA A 78 -24.58 -10.95 -6.67
C ALA A 78 -26.08 -11.31 -6.81
N LYS A 79 -26.85 -10.45 -7.49
CA LYS A 79 -28.28 -10.68 -7.75
C LYS A 79 -28.52 -11.91 -8.63
N TYR A 80 -27.76 -12.05 -9.71
CA TYR A 80 -27.89 -13.16 -10.66
C TYR A 80 -27.61 -14.52 -10.01
N ASN A 81 -26.59 -14.59 -9.14
CA ASN A 81 -26.22 -15.83 -8.47
C ASN A 81 -26.92 -16.03 -7.12
N CYS A 82 -27.86 -15.16 -6.74
CA CYS A 82 -28.47 -15.15 -5.40
C CYS A 82 -27.42 -15.20 -4.26
N THR A 83 -26.29 -14.51 -4.45
CA THR A 83 -25.20 -14.46 -3.48
C THR A 83 -25.10 -13.10 -2.82
N LEU A 84 -24.39 -13.05 -1.70
CA LEU A 84 -24.13 -11.81 -1.00
C LEU A 84 -23.14 -10.95 -1.78
N GLN A 85 -23.52 -9.71 -2.10
CA GLN A 85 -22.66 -8.71 -2.78
C GLN A 85 -21.27 -8.58 -2.15
N GLY A 86 -21.15 -8.63 -0.82
CA GLY A 86 -19.84 -8.56 -0.14
C GLY A 86 -18.93 -9.76 -0.39
N LEU A 87 -19.48 -10.93 -0.71
CA LEU A 87 -18.69 -12.10 -1.12
C LEU A 87 -18.13 -11.89 -2.52
N VAL A 88 -18.95 -11.42 -3.45
CA VAL A 88 -18.53 -11.08 -4.83
C VAL A 88 -17.50 -9.97 -4.80
N LEU A 89 -17.70 -8.92 -4.00
CA LEU A 89 -16.74 -7.82 -3.85
C LEU A 89 -15.38 -8.32 -3.33
N ARG A 90 -15.35 -9.29 -2.40
CA ARG A 90 -14.08 -9.87 -1.94
C ARG A 90 -13.36 -10.65 -3.04
N MET A 91 -14.07 -11.21 -4.01
CA MET A 91 -13.42 -11.85 -5.17
C MET A 91 -12.75 -10.80 -6.07
N VAL A 92 -13.35 -9.62 -6.19
CA VAL A 92 -12.75 -8.47 -6.89
C VAL A 92 -11.52 -7.95 -6.13
N LEU A 93 -11.58 -7.93 -4.80
CA LEU A 93 -10.50 -7.45 -3.94
C LEU A 93 -9.50 -8.55 -3.57
N ARG A 94 -8.44 -8.69 -4.39
CA ARG A 94 -7.40 -9.71 -4.18
C ARG A 94 -6.67 -9.62 -2.83
N SER A 95 -6.38 -8.41 -2.32
CA SER A 95 -5.65 -8.22 -1.07
C SER A 95 -5.97 -6.88 -0.41
N HIS A 96 -6.28 -6.88 0.89
CA HIS A 96 -6.52 -5.64 1.65
C HIS A 96 -5.25 -4.80 1.81
N LYS A 97 -4.08 -5.44 1.94
CA LYS A 97 -2.78 -4.76 2.08
C LYS A 97 -2.41 -3.98 0.82
N ALA A 98 -2.93 -4.38 -0.35
CA ALA A 98 -2.67 -3.69 -1.60
C ALA A 98 -3.38 -2.32 -1.69
N LEU A 99 -4.30 -2.03 -0.76
CA LEU A 99 -4.98 -0.73 -0.66
C LEU A 99 -4.21 0.25 0.22
N GLU A 100 -3.14 -0.20 0.87
CA GLU A 100 -2.24 0.66 1.64
C GLU A 100 -1.10 1.13 0.75
N THR A 101 -0.53 2.30 1.07
CA THR A 101 0.66 2.78 0.36
C THR A 101 1.78 1.77 0.51
N SER A 102 2.51 1.50 -0.59
CA SER A 102 3.68 0.61 -0.54
C SER A 102 4.65 1.10 0.54
N PRO A 103 5.20 0.19 1.36
CA PRO A 103 6.08 0.58 2.44
C PRO A 103 7.38 1.16 1.87
N ASP A 104 7.97 2.06 2.63
CA ASP A 104 9.29 2.59 2.33
C ASP A 104 10.39 1.61 2.74
N VAL A 105 11.45 1.55 1.94
CA VAL A 105 12.69 0.84 2.26
C VAL A 105 13.85 1.80 2.44
N THR A 106 14.70 1.48 3.41
CA THR A 106 15.96 2.18 3.62
C THR A 106 17.00 1.71 2.60
N LEU A 107 17.47 2.63 1.77
CA LEU A 107 18.54 2.42 0.81
C LEU A 107 19.81 3.16 1.24
N TYR A 108 20.94 2.65 0.76
CA TYR A 108 22.25 3.25 0.98
C TYR A 108 22.89 3.59 -0.37
N LYS A 109 23.66 4.68 -0.40
CA LYS A 109 24.50 5.08 -1.54
C LYS A 109 25.85 5.61 -1.02
N PRO A 110 26.98 5.33 -1.67
CA PRO A 110 28.28 5.91 -1.30
C PRO A 110 28.22 7.43 -1.42
N LYS A 111 28.68 8.09 -0.36
CA LYS A 111 29.05 9.50 -0.43
C LYS A 111 30.43 9.50 -1.09
N GLY A 112 30.68 10.38 -2.07
CA GLY A 112 31.91 10.39 -2.87
C GLY A 112 33.21 10.55 -2.06
N ASP A 113 33.10 10.88 -0.77
CA ASP A 113 34.20 11.07 0.15
C ASP A 113 34.87 9.72 0.51
N ARG A 114 36.15 9.58 0.14
CA ARG A 114 36.99 8.42 0.46
C ARG A 114 38.16 8.86 1.35
N PRO A 115 38.01 8.85 2.69
CA PRO A 115 39.09 9.23 3.58
C PRO A 115 40.25 8.21 3.50
N PRO A 116 41.50 8.66 3.72
CA PRO A 116 42.65 7.77 3.83
C PRO A 116 42.53 6.89 5.10
N GLY A 117 43.08 5.67 5.05
CA GLY A 117 43.08 4.75 6.21
C GLY A 117 41.85 3.83 6.35
N LEU A 118 41.15 3.53 5.25
CA LEU A 118 40.00 2.61 5.27
C LEU A 118 40.41 1.16 5.57
N SER A 119 39.65 0.47 6.44
CA SER A 119 39.81 -0.97 6.67
C SER A 119 39.46 -1.79 5.43
N ALA A 120 39.97 -3.02 5.33
CA ALA A 120 39.71 -3.91 4.19
C ALA A 120 38.21 -4.13 3.94
N ALA A 121 37.40 -4.22 5.01
CA ALA A 121 35.94 -4.34 4.89
C ALA A 121 35.29 -3.09 4.28
N ARG A 122 35.71 -1.88 4.72
CA ARG A 122 35.16 -0.61 4.18
C ARG A 122 35.57 -0.38 2.73
N LYS A 123 36.80 -0.78 2.36
CA LYS A 123 37.28 -0.75 0.97
C LYS A 123 36.43 -1.65 0.07
N ARG A 124 36.16 -2.89 0.49
CA ARG A 124 35.31 -3.82 -0.29
C ARG A 124 33.93 -3.25 -0.59
N VAL A 125 33.28 -2.63 0.39
CA VAL A 125 31.97 -1.98 0.20
C VAL A 125 32.05 -0.84 -0.82
N LEU A 126 33.06 0.03 -0.74
CA LEU A 126 33.22 1.17 -1.65
C LEU A 126 33.70 0.78 -3.06
N CYS A 127 34.26 -0.42 -3.23
CA CYS A 127 34.65 -0.98 -4.52
C CYS A 127 33.48 -1.58 -5.30
N LEU A 128 32.32 -1.82 -4.67
CA LEU A 128 31.14 -2.31 -5.38
C LEU A 128 30.66 -1.28 -6.41
N LYS A 129 30.58 -1.71 -7.67
CA LYS A 129 30.01 -0.96 -8.80
C LYS A 129 28.63 -1.53 -9.14
N ASP A 130 27.76 -0.71 -9.71
CA ASP A 130 26.46 -1.11 -10.30
C ASP A 130 25.39 -1.68 -9.37
N ILE A 131 25.65 -1.76 -8.06
CA ILE A 131 24.64 -2.19 -7.06
C ILE A 131 23.88 -1.01 -6.44
N TRP A 132 24.29 0.23 -6.69
CA TRP A 132 23.75 1.40 -5.99
C TRP A 132 22.55 2.00 -6.72
N PRO A 133 21.50 2.42 -6.01
CA PRO A 133 21.26 2.31 -4.57
C PRO A 133 20.74 0.91 -4.17
N ALA A 134 21.18 0.40 -3.01
CA ALA A 134 20.80 -0.94 -2.53
C ALA A 134 20.49 -0.98 -1.04
N ARG A 135 19.81 -2.06 -0.61
CA ARG A 135 19.53 -2.33 0.81
C ARG A 135 20.79 -2.80 1.53
N ALA A 136 20.81 -2.62 2.85
CA ALA A 136 21.92 -3.09 3.68
C ALA A 136 22.23 -4.59 3.50
N GLY A 137 21.19 -5.43 3.36
CA GLY A 137 21.36 -6.86 3.16
C GLY A 137 22.01 -7.24 1.82
N GLU A 138 21.65 -6.53 0.74
CA GLU A 138 22.20 -6.74 -0.60
C GLU A 138 23.68 -6.34 -0.65
N ILE A 139 24.02 -5.18 -0.08
CA ILE A 139 25.39 -4.70 0.02
C ILE A 139 26.25 -5.62 0.90
N ALA A 140 25.71 -6.06 2.04
CA ALA A 140 26.38 -6.97 2.96
C ALA A 140 26.75 -8.30 2.27
N LYS A 141 25.81 -8.86 1.49
CA LYS A 141 26.05 -10.07 0.68
C LYS A 141 27.11 -9.82 -0.39
N ALA A 142 26.96 -8.76 -1.19
CA ALA A 142 27.87 -8.45 -2.30
C ALA A 142 29.30 -8.16 -1.84
N ALA A 143 29.48 -7.44 -0.74
CA ALA A 143 30.81 -7.14 -0.19
C ALA A 143 31.32 -8.23 0.77
N SER A 144 30.53 -9.26 1.09
CA SER A 144 30.82 -10.27 2.13
C SER A 144 31.20 -9.64 3.48
N VAL A 145 30.38 -8.71 3.96
CA VAL A 145 30.55 -8.00 5.24
C VAL A 145 29.28 -8.08 6.08
N SER A 146 29.37 -7.86 7.38
CA SER A 146 28.20 -7.77 8.24
C SER A 146 27.46 -6.44 8.06
N THR A 147 26.15 -6.45 8.29
CA THR A 147 25.30 -5.24 8.26
C THR A 147 25.71 -4.19 9.30
N SER A 148 26.38 -4.58 10.39
CA SER A 148 26.93 -3.68 11.40
C SER A 148 28.02 -2.75 10.83
N VAL A 149 28.82 -3.23 9.87
CA VAL A 149 29.82 -2.39 9.18
C VAL A 149 29.13 -1.30 8.37
N LEU A 150 28.01 -1.59 7.71
CA LEU A 150 27.25 -0.60 6.94
C LEU A 150 26.64 0.47 7.84
N ARG A 151 26.07 0.09 8.99
CA ARG A 151 25.54 1.05 9.98
C ARG A 151 26.64 1.98 10.51
N THR A 152 27.83 1.46 10.78
CA THR A 152 28.97 2.30 11.22
C THR A 152 29.52 3.18 10.11
N MET A 153 29.55 2.70 8.86
CA MET A 153 29.94 3.50 7.69
C MET A 153 28.94 4.63 7.40
N ALA A 154 27.64 4.39 7.58
CA ALA A 154 26.62 5.43 7.48
C ALA A 154 26.79 6.50 8.57
N LYS A 155 27.02 6.09 9.82
CA LYS A 155 27.33 7.01 10.93
C LYS A 155 28.60 7.83 10.70
N ALA A 156 29.63 7.22 10.11
CA ALA A 156 30.88 7.88 9.74
C ALA A 156 30.75 8.78 8.49
N GLY A 157 29.56 8.89 7.89
CA GLY A 157 29.31 9.73 6.73
C GLY A 157 29.82 9.18 5.39
N LEU A 158 30.30 7.93 5.35
CA LEU A 158 30.78 7.28 4.11
C LEU A 158 29.64 6.78 3.22
N LEU A 159 28.49 6.48 3.83
CA LEU A 159 27.27 6.08 3.12
C LEU A 159 26.14 7.04 3.47
N LYS A 160 25.41 7.50 2.47
CA LYS A 160 24.16 8.24 2.63
C LYS A 160 23.01 7.24 2.73
N GLN A 161 22.29 7.29 3.85
CA GLN A 161 21.06 6.55 4.07
C GLN A 161 19.87 7.42 3.62
N PHE A 162 18.92 6.86 2.88
CA PHE A 162 17.67 7.55 2.52
C PHE A 162 16.51 6.57 2.38
N SER A 163 15.29 7.08 2.56
CA SER A 163 14.03 6.33 2.38
C SER A 163 13.60 6.42 0.92
N ALA A 164 13.18 5.31 0.34
CA ALA A 164 12.58 5.26 -0.98
C ALA A 164 11.44 4.23 -1.01
N PRO A 165 10.43 4.39 -1.90
CA PRO A 165 9.37 3.42 -2.03
C PRO A 165 9.91 2.03 -2.36
N LEU A 166 9.37 0.99 -1.72
CA LEU A 166 9.69 -0.41 -2.05
C LEU A 166 9.46 -0.72 -3.53
N ASP A 167 8.33 -0.22 -4.05
CA ASP A 167 7.88 -0.42 -5.42
C ASP A 167 7.95 0.91 -6.16
N PRO A 168 9.12 1.27 -6.74
CA PRO A 168 9.20 2.44 -7.62
C PRO A 168 8.33 2.20 -8.87
N PRO A 169 7.82 3.27 -9.50
CA PRO A 169 7.10 3.14 -10.75
C PRO A 169 7.97 2.44 -11.80
N PHE A 170 7.36 1.54 -12.57
CA PHE A 170 8.06 0.86 -13.67
C PHE A 170 8.61 1.88 -14.67
N GLY A 171 9.79 1.60 -15.21
CA GLY A 171 10.36 2.38 -16.30
C GLY A 171 9.47 2.32 -17.54
N ARG A 172 9.69 3.22 -18.50
CA ARG A 172 8.98 3.16 -19.79
C ARG A 172 9.31 1.83 -20.47
N PRO A 173 8.29 1.04 -20.88
CA PRO A 173 8.55 -0.20 -21.60
C PRO A 173 9.30 0.12 -22.89
N ASN A 174 10.36 -0.65 -23.18
CA ASN A 174 11.13 -0.53 -24.43
C ASN A 174 10.51 -1.46 -25.49
N PRO A 175 9.89 -0.93 -26.57
CA PRO A 175 9.28 -1.74 -27.62
C PRO A 175 10.29 -2.58 -28.40
N ASP A 176 11.54 -2.12 -28.50
CA ASP A 176 12.62 -2.75 -29.26
C ASP A 176 13.44 -3.74 -28.41
N HIS A 177 12.94 -4.11 -27.22
CA HIS A 177 13.59 -5.15 -26.43
C HIS A 177 13.40 -6.49 -27.13
N ASP A 178 14.49 -7.08 -27.62
CA ASP A 178 14.47 -8.43 -28.20
C ASP A 178 13.76 -9.38 -27.23
N GLY A 179 12.65 -9.97 -27.69
CA GLY A 179 11.91 -10.96 -26.93
C GLY A 179 12.81 -12.16 -26.69
N ARG A 180 12.95 -12.57 -25.44
CA ARG A 180 13.48 -13.89 -25.09
C ARG A 180 12.34 -14.89 -24.96
#